data_AF-A0A505HNT9-F1
#
_entry.id   AF-A0A505HNT9-F1
#
_cell.length_a   1.000
_cell.length_b   1.000
_cell.length_c   1.000
_cell.angle_alpha   90.00
_cell.angle_beta   90.00
_cell.angle_gamma   90.00
#
_symmetry.space_group_name_H-M   'P 1'
#
loop_
_entity.id
_entity.type
_entity.pdbx_description
1 polymer ?
#
loop_
_entity_poly.entity_id
_entity_poly.type
_entity_poly.pdbx_seq_one_letter_code
_entity_poly.pdbx_strand_id
1 'polypeptide(L)'
;MSQQQMPSASSSRWLSQRDTFGKENVEWEEYYGGNRNKVPNLTGSIQQFRQTICEAKMRAQHQGESVIEGLDVYDLTTDFPSKLKLRIYKPLSPEANGAVMIYFHGGGWAMGDLEGEDSTCRTLCVQIGLNIVSVDYRLAPENPHPAAIQDSITALRWVFQNSLTHGFDKSKIYVGGTSAGANLAAVLGQLYRSLGVCVRGQLLRAPVLCLSEPHYQRMGLKSMDQFADTPILNQPLMKQFLEWYQPYDQTDPTVSPLLFRRLDASPPCFIMICGRDPLRDEALAYADKLEEKGYSSSSQLCAFHYD
;
A
#
# COMPACT_ATOMS: atom_id res chain seq x y z
N MET A 1 -17.86 12.66 -12.98
CA MET A 1 -16.52 12.18 -12.58
C MET A 1 -15.46 12.92 -13.39
N SER A 2 -14.86 13.98 -12.84
CA SER A 2 -13.67 14.58 -13.46
C SER A 2 -12.44 14.04 -12.74
N GLN A 3 -11.75 13.07 -13.33
CA GLN A 3 -10.36 12.80 -12.99
C GLN A 3 -9.58 14.08 -13.31
N GLN A 4 -9.28 14.92 -12.31
CA GLN A 4 -8.35 16.01 -12.53
C GLN A 4 -6.94 15.42 -12.54
N GLN A 5 -6.49 15.02 -13.73
CA GLN A 5 -5.07 14.81 -14.00
C GLN A 5 -4.39 16.18 -13.90
N MET A 6 -3.89 16.51 -12.71
CA MET A 6 -3.19 17.76 -12.43
C MET A 6 -1.85 17.81 -13.21
N PRO A 7 -1.38 19.00 -13.60
CA PRO A 7 -0.32 19.15 -14.59
C PRO A 7 0.97 18.41 -14.19
N SER A 8 1.65 17.82 -15.18
CA SER A 8 2.97 17.22 -15.02
C SER A 8 3.93 18.23 -14.37
N ALA A 9 4.63 17.81 -13.32
CA ALA A 9 5.48 18.63 -12.46
C ALA A 9 6.33 19.65 -13.21
N SER A 10 5.91 20.92 -13.20
CA SER A 10 6.78 22.05 -13.52
C SER A 10 7.48 22.53 -12.24
N SER A 11 8.69 22.03 -11.98
CA SER A 11 9.69 22.58 -11.03
C SER A 11 9.35 22.73 -9.53
N SER A 12 8.13 22.48 -9.05
CA SER A 12 7.78 22.56 -7.63
C SER A 12 7.73 21.20 -6.94
N ARG A 13 8.44 21.07 -5.81
CA ARG A 13 8.40 19.91 -4.91
C ARG A 13 6.96 19.58 -4.47
N TRP A 14 6.55 18.32 -4.47
CA TRP A 14 5.23 17.82 -4.08
C TRP A 14 4.83 18.22 -2.66
N LEU A 15 5.72 18.11 -1.66
CA LEU A 15 5.41 18.48 -0.27
C LEU A 15 5.09 19.97 -0.12
N SER A 16 5.68 20.82 -0.97
CA SER A 16 5.36 22.26 -0.96
C SER A 16 3.92 22.57 -1.41
N GLN A 17 3.25 21.61 -2.05
CA GLN A 17 1.88 21.72 -2.56
C GLN A 17 0.84 21.05 -1.62
N ARG A 18 1.25 20.59 -0.43
CA ARG A 18 0.37 19.85 0.52
C ARG A 18 -0.96 20.54 0.82
N ASP A 19 -0.96 21.87 0.91
CA ASP A 19 -2.17 22.65 1.25
C ASP A 19 -3.19 22.63 0.09
N THR A 20 -2.73 22.44 -1.16
CA THR A 20 -3.61 22.25 -2.31
C THR A 20 -4.33 20.91 -2.23
N PHE A 21 -3.61 19.85 -1.86
CA PHE A 21 -4.19 18.51 -1.70
C PHE A 21 -5.10 18.41 -0.48
N GLY A 22 -4.89 19.24 0.55
CA GLY A 22 -5.68 19.26 1.79
C GLY A 22 -7.04 19.96 1.72
N LYS A 23 -7.42 20.53 0.58
CA LYS A 23 -8.68 21.28 0.46
C LYS A 23 -9.90 20.38 0.63
N GLU A 24 -11.00 20.97 1.07
CA GLU A 24 -12.32 20.32 1.08
C GLU A 24 -12.71 19.88 -0.33
N ASN A 25 -13.33 18.70 -0.39
CA ASN A 25 -13.95 18.21 -1.61
C ASN A 25 -15.45 18.06 -1.32
N VAL A 26 -16.27 18.80 -2.06
CA VAL A 26 -17.73 18.83 -1.89
C VAL A 26 -18.34 17.44 -2.07
N GLU A 27 -17.88 16.67 -3.06
CA GLU A 27 -18.37 15.31 -3.33
C GLU A 27 -18.12 14.38 -2.14
N TRP A 28 -16.92 14.46 -1.54
CA TRP A 28 -16.59 13.71 -0.33
C TRP A 28 -17.41 14.16 0.89
N GLU A 29 -17.57 15.47 1.12
CA GLU A 29 -18.32 15.97 2.27
C GLU A 29 -19.82 15.60 2.18
N GLU A 30 -20.39 15.64 0.97
CA GLU A 30 -21.75 15.17 0.69
C GLU A 30 -21.88 13.66 0.89
N TYR A 31 -20.95 12.88 0.33
CA TYR A 31 -20.90 11.43 0.51
C TYR A 31 -20.79 11.06 1.99
N TYR A 32 -19.80 11.61 2.69
CA TYR A 32 -19.57 11.34 4.10
C TYR A 32 -20.76 11.77 4.95
N GLY A 33 -21.34 12.95 4.70
CA GLY A 33 -22.55 13.44 5.36
C GLY A 33 -23.73 12.47 5.27
N GLY A 34 -23.94 11.87 4.09
CA GLY A 34 -24.99 10.86 3.88
C GLY A 34 -24.65 9.44 4.34
N ASN A 35 -23.37 9.12 4.55
CA ASN A 35 -22.89 7.76 4.79
C ASN A 35 -22.12 7.58 6.10
N ARG A 36 -22.17 8.53 7.05
CA ARG A 36 -21.47 8.45 8.35
C ARG A 36 -21.66 7.11 9.07
N ASN A 37 -22.89 6.58 9.05
CA ASN A 37 -23.24 5.30 9.70
C ASN A 37 -22.64 4.06 9.01
N LYS A 38 -22.10 4.21 7.80
CA LYS A 38 -21.43 3.13 7.06
C LYS A 38 -19.92 3.10 7.30
N VAL A 39 -19.33 4.23 7.71
CA VAL A 39 -17.90 4.33 8.02
C VAL A 39 -17.60 3.52 9.28
N PRO A 40 -16.67 2.54 9.21
CA PRO A 40 -16.38 1.67 10.34
C PRO A 40 -15.82 2.48 11.52
N ASN A 41 -16.38 2.26 12.71
CA ASN A 41 -15.85 2.79 13.95
C ASN A 41 -15.03 1.69 14.65
N LEU A 42 -13.70 1.83 14.63
CA LEU A 42 -12.79 0.83 15.18
C LEU A 42 -12.63 1.04 16.69
N THR A 43 -13.30 0.19 17.46
CA THR A 43 -13.30 0.21 18.92
C THR A 43 -13.28 -1.21 19.48
N GLY A 44 -12.78 -1.38 20.71
CA GLY A 44 -12.70 -2.67 21.38
C GLY A 44 -11.40 -3.45 21.13
N SER A 45 -11.49 -4.78 21.16
CA SER A 45 -10.35 -5.69 21.00
C SER A 45 -9.87 -5.78 19.55
N ILE A 46 -8.65 -6.28 19.35
CA ILE A 46 -8.13 -6.50 18.00
C ILE A 46 -9.02 -7.43 17.16
N GLN A 47 -9.67 -8.43 17.77
CA GLN A 47 -10.60 -9.31 17.06
C GLN A 47 -11.82 -8.51 16.55
N GLN A 48 -12.34 -7.58 17.36
CA GLN A 48 -13.45 -6.71 16.97
C GLN A 48 -13.05 -5.74 15.86
N PHE A 49 -11.82 -5.21 15.91
CA PHE A 49 -11.24 -4.40 14.84
C PHE A 49 -11.15 -5.18 13.52
N ARG A 50 -10.57 -6.39 13.55
CA ARG A 50 -10.44 -7.28 12.39
C ARG A 50 -11.80 -7.61 11.79
N GLN A 51 -12.78 -7.97 12.62
CA GLN A 51 -14.14 -8.25 12.18
C GLN A 51 -14.79 -7.02 11.52
N THR A 52 -14.70 -5.86 12.17
CA THR A 52 -15.33 -4.61 11.69
C THR A 52 -14.74 -4.18 10.34
N ILE A 53 -13.42 -4.26 10.16
CA ILE A 53 -12.77 -3.96 8.89
C ILE A 53 -13.12 -4.99 7.82
N CYS A 54 -13.11 -6.28 8.15
CA CYS A 54 -13.49 -7.34 7.21
C CYS A 54 -14.92 -7.08 6.69
N GLU A 55 -15.89 -6.89 7.59
CA GLU A 55 -17.28 -6.59 7.22
C GLU A 55 -17.42 -5.29 6.42
N ALA A 56 -16.69 -4.23 6.78
CA ALA A 56 -16.71 -2.98 6.02
C ALA A 56 -16.15 -3.14 4.60
N LYS A 57 -15.01 -3.82 4.45
CA LYS A 57 -14.40 -4.09 3.15
C LYS A 57 -15.29 -4.99 2.31
N MET A 58 -15.83 -6.07 2.87
CA MET A 58 -16.75 -6.95 2.15
C MET A 58 -18.00 -6.18 1.69
N ARG A 59 -18.62 -5.34 2.54
CA ARG A 59 -19.76 -4.50 2.12
C ARG A 59 -19.41 -3.57 0.95
N ALA A 60 -18.24 -2.92 1.00
CA ALA A 60 -17.79 -2.05 -0.08
C ALA A 60 -17.60 -2.82 -1.40
N GLN A 61 -17.05 -4.03 -1.33
CA GLN A 61 -16.87 -4.89 -2.51
C GLN A 61 -18.21 -5.32 -3.13
N HIS A 62 -19.23 -5.61 -2.31
CA HIS A 62 -20.56 -5.99 -2.81
C HIS A 62 -21.37 -4.82 -3.39
N GLN A 63 -20.99 -3.57 -3.10
CA GLN A 63 -21.67 -2.39 -3.64
C GLN A 63 -21.11 -1.95 -5.01
N GLY A 64 -19.92 -2.42 -5.39
CA GLY A 64 -19.32 -2.19 -6.71
C GLY A 64 -19.65 -3.28 -7.72
N GLU A 65 -19.33 -3.04 -8.99
CA GLU A 65 -19.31 -4.09 -10.00
C GLU A 65 -18.16 -5.06 -9.72
N SER A 66 -18.48 -6.24 -9.21
CA SER A 66 -17.50 -7.28 -8.94
C SER A 66 -16.95 -7.86 -10.25
N VAL A 67 -15.63 -7.79 -10.43
CA VAL A 67 -14.93 -8.45 -11.54
C VAL A 67 -14.88 -9.95 -11.30
N ILE A 68 -15.87 -10.67 -11.82
CA ILE A 68 -16.01 -12.13 -11.63
C ILE A 68 -15.58 -12.96 -12.85
N GLU A 69 -15.43 -12.32 -14.01
CA GLU A 69 -15.05 -12.95 -15.28
C GLU A 69 -13.71 -12.40 -15.81
N GLY A 70 -13.11 -13.10 -16.78
CA GLY A 70 -11.87 -12.66 -17.43
C GLY A 70 -10.58 -13.01 -16.69
N LEU A 71 -10.68 -13.78 -15.60
CA LEU A 71 -9.53 -14.23 -14.82
C LEU A 71 -9.75 -15.59 -14.14
N ASP A 72 -8.66 -16.30 -13.88
CA ASP A 72 -8.59 -17.42 -12.96
C ASP A 72 -8.12 -16.94 -11.58
N VAL A 73 -8.75 -17.46 -10.52
CA VAL A 73 -8.36 -17.17 -9.13
C VAL A 73 -8.19 -18.46 -8.35
N TYR A 74 -7.07 -18.61 -7.67
CA TYR A 74 -6.82 -19.79 -6.84
C TYR A 74 -5.87 -19.48 -5.69
N ASP A 75 -6.10 -20.16 -4.56
CA ASP A 75 -5.28 -20.05 -3.37
C ASP A 75 -4.20 -21.14 -3.36
N LEU A 76 -3.03 -20.80 -2.82
CA LEU A 76 -1.97 -21.75 -2.57
C LEU A 76 -1.26 -21.42 -1.25
N THR A 77 -0.56 -22.40 -0.69
CA THR A 77 0.33 -22.18 0.44
C THR A 77 1.75 -22.55 0.02
N THR A 78 2.71 -21.67 0.24
CA THR A 78 4.11 -21.92 -0.10
C THR A 78 4.70 -23.04 0.77
N ASP A 79 5.69 -23.74 0.23
CA ASP A 79 6.41 -24.78 0.95
C ASP A 79 7.33 -24.20 2.05
N PHE A 80 7.82 -25.07 2.93
CA PHE A 80 8.80 -24.74 3.97
C PHE A 80 10.06 -24.05 3.37
N PRO A 81 10.73 -23.14 4.13
CA PRO A 81 10.62 -22.94 5.57
C PRO A 81 9.47 -22.02 6.05
N SER A 82 8.78 -21.32 5.15
CA SER A 82 7.68 -20.41 5.51
C SER A 82 6.41 -20.77 4.74
N LYS A 83 5.37 -21.16 5.46
CA LYS A 83 4.03 -21.42 4.90
C LYS A 83 3.25 -20.13 4.77
N LEU A 84 3.39 -19.45 3.64
CA LEU A 84 2.61 -18.25 3.32
C LEU A 84 1.40 -18.65 2.48
N LYS A 85 0.22 -18.19 2.89
CA LYS A 85 -0.96 -18.29 2.03
C LYS A 85 -0.91 -17.15 1.02
N LEU A 86 -1.11 -17.51 -0.24
CA LEU A 86 -1.16 -16.58 -1.36
C LEU A 86 -2.46 -16.82 -2.13
N ARG A 87 -3.05 -15.75 -2.66
CA ARG A 87 -4.09 -15.83 -3.70
C ARG A 87 -3.51 -15.33 -5.01
N ILE A 88 -3.57 -16.17 -6.04
CA ILE A 88 -3.12 -15.81 -7.38
C ILE A 88 -4.33 -15.46 -8.25
N TYR A 89 -4.22 -14.33 -8.94
CA TYR A 89 -5.14 -13.87 -9.96
C TYR A 89 -4.41 -13.86 -11.30
N LYS A 90 -4.95 -14.57 -12.29
CA LYS A 90 -4.39 -14.64 -13.64
C LYS A 90 -5.40 -14.18 -14.68
N PRO A 91 -5.10 -13.19 -15.52
CA PRO A 91 -6.01 -12.78 -16.58
C PRO A 91 -6.08 -13.89 -17.65
N LEU A 92 -7.28 -14.18 -18.16
CA LEU A 92 -7.48 -15.18 -19.22
C LEU A 92 -6.90 -14.71 -20.57
N SER A 93 -6.81 -13.40 -20.78
CA SER A 93 -6.16 -12.76 -21.93
C SER A 93 -5.03 -11.86 -21.43
N PRO A 94 -3.82 -12.40 -21.20
CA PRO A 94 -2.73 -11.64 -20.60
C PRO A 94 -2.15 -10.62 -21.58
N GLU A 95 -2.45 -9.33 -21.37
CA GLU A 95 -1.88 -8.23 -22.16
C GLU A 95 -0.46 -7.86 -21.70
N ALA A 96 -0.14 -8.05 -20.42
CA ALA A 96 1.14 -7.64 -19.84
C ALA A 96 2.27 -8.68 -19.98
N ASN A 97 2.14 -9.65 -20.90
CA ASN A 97 3.17 -10.64 -21.25
C ASN A 97 3.83 -11.29 -20.01
N GLY A 98 3.01 -11.84 -19.10
CA GLY A 98 3.47 -12.54 -17.90
C GLY A 98 3.94 -11.64 -16.76
N ALA A 99 3.81 -10.30 -16.85
CA ALA A 99 4.10 -9.43 -15.71
C ALA A 99 3.29 -9.84 -14.46
N VAL A 100 3.88 -9.66 -13.28
CA VAL A 100 3.27 -10.05 -12.01
C VAL A 100 3.49 -8.98 -10.95
N MET A 101 2.43 -8.62 -10.22
CA MET A 101 2.51 -7.78 -9.04
C MET A 101 2.29 -8.61 -7.78
N ILE A 102 3.18 -8.44 -6.81
CA ILE A 102 3.01 -8.96 -5.47
C ILE A 102 2.30 -7.88 -4.66
N TYR A 103 1.11 -8.20 -4.17
CA TYR A 103 0.22 -7.23 -3.53
C TYR A 103 0.08 -7.51 -2.03
N PHE A 104 0.27 -6.47 -1.23
CA PHE A 104 0.17 -6.53 0.23
C PHE A 104 -1.03 -5.70 0.69
N HIS A 105 -1.93 -6.33 1.43
CA HIS A 105 -3.13 -5.65 1.90
C HIS A 105 -2.81 -4.58 2.98
N GLY A 106 -3.71 -3.60 3.12
CA GLY A 106 -3.65 -2.64 4.22
C GLY A 106 -4.35 -3.15 5.48
N GLY A 107 -4.16 -2.42 6.59
CA GLY A 107 -4.78 -2.71 7.88
C GLY A 107 -3.86 -2.51 9.10
N GLY A 108 -2.93 -1.56 9.03
CA GLY A 108 -2.05 -1.23 10.15
C GLY A 108 -1.20 -2.40 10.65
N TRP A 109 -0.79 -3.30 9.76
CA TRP A 109 -0.08 -4.57 10.04
C TRP A 109 -0.81 -5.54 10.98
N ALA A 110 -1.99 -5.18 11.47
CA ALA A 110 -2.72 -5.90 12.49
C ALA A 110 -4.08 -6.44 12.01
N MET A 111 -4.52 -6.00 10.83
CA MET A 111 -5.79 -6.35 10.21
C MET A 111 -5.64 -6.56 8.69
N GLY A 112 -6.72 -7.03 8.08
CA GLY A 112 -6.80 -7.36 6.67
C GLY A 112 -6.45 -8.82 6.42
N ASP A 113 -6.79 -9.27 5.22
CA ASP A 113 -6.64 -10.63 4.74
C ASP A 113 -6.73 -10.61 3.20
N LEU A 114 -6.74 -11.80 2.58
CA LEU A 114 -6.90 -11.96 1.14
C LEU A 114 -8.27 -11.49 0.64
N GLU A 115 -9.31 -11.53 1.47
CA GLU A 115 -10.67 -11.12 1.08
C GLU A 115 -10.77 -9.60 1.00
N GLY A 116 -10.19 -8.87 1.95
CA GLY A 116 -10.34 -7.42 2.06
C GLY A 116 -9.86 -6.60 0.84
N GLU A 117 -8.89 -7.11 0.07
CA GLU A 117 -8.39 -6.44 -1.14
C GLU A 117 -8.70 -7.24 -2.43
N ASP A 118 -9.57 -8.24 -2.35
CA ASP A 118 -9.89 -9.14 -3.46
C ASP A 118 -10.40 -8.37 -4.69
N SER A 119 -11.38 -7.50 -4.50
CA SER A 119 -11.91 -6.64 -5.58
C SER A 119 -10.84 -5.75 -6.24
N THR A 120 -9.91 -5.20 -5.47
CA THR A 120 -8.79 -4.43 -6.04
C THR A 120 -7.88 -5.33 -6.87
N CYS A 121 -7.51 -6.50 -6.35
CA CYS A 121 -6.65 -7.44 -7.07
C CYS A 121 -7.29 -7.93 -8.38
N ARG A 122 -8.59 -8.23 -8.37
CA ARG A 122 -9.36 -8.60 -9.57
C ARG A 122 -9.40 -7.48 -10.59
N THR A 123 -9.66 -6.25 -10.14
CA THR A 123 -9.69 -5.06 -11.01
C THR A 123 -8.35 -4.81 -11.67
N LEU A 124 -7.25 -4.80 -10.88
CA LEU A 124 -5.90 -4.67 -11.42
C LEU A 124 -5.56 -5.81 -12.38
N CYS A 125 -5.98 -7.04 -12.07
CA CYS A 125 -5.75 -8.21 -12.90
C CYS A 125 -6.39 -8.07 -14.29
N VAL A 126 -7.69 -7.77 -14.34
CA VAL A 126 -8.45 -7.74 -15.58
C VAL A 126 -8.23 -6.45 -16.37
N GLN A 127 -8.26 -5.28 -15.72
CA GLN A 127 -8.17 -4.01 -16.44
C GLN A 127 -6.76 -3.70 -16.96
N ILE A 128 -5.71 -4.23 -16.32
CA ILE A 128 -4.32 -4.02 -16.73
C ILE A 128 -3.75 -5.28 -17.44
N GLY A 129 -4.43 -6.43 -17.34
CA GLY A 129 -3.91 -7.70 -17.85
C GLY A 129 -2.66 -8.18 -17.09
N LEU A 130 -2.58 -7.88 -15.79
CA LEU A 130 -1.43 -8.13 -14.91
C LEU A 130 -1.70 -9.32 -13.97
N ASN A 131 -0.77 -10.27 -13.83
CA ASN A 131 -0.92 -11.30 -12.80
C ASN A 131 -0.79 -10.67 -11.42
N ILE A 132 -1.63 -11.06 -10.46
CA ILE A 132 -1.53 -10.58 -9.07
C ILE A 132 -1.26 -11.76 -8.15
N VAL A 133 -0.31 -11.60 -7.23
CA VAL A 133 -0.06 -12.53 -6.12
C VAL A 133 -0.33 -11.75 -4.82
N SER A 134 -1.52 -11.91 -4.26
CA SER A 134 -1.90 -11.31 -2.99
C SER A 134 -1.37 -12.15 -1.83
N VAL A 135 -0.79 -11.50 -0.81
CA VAL A 135 -0.04 -12.15 0.27
C VAL A 135 -0.78 -12.00 1.61
N ASP A 136 -1.09 -13.13 2.25
CA ASP A 136 -1.65 -13.21 3.61
C ASP A 136 -0.50 -13.21 4.64
N TYR A 137 0.13 -12.05 4.82
CA TYR A 137 1.29 -11.92 5.71
C TYR A 137 0.88 -12.00 7.18
N ARG A 138 1.78 -12.47 8.06
CA ARG A 138 1.49 -12.57 9.50
C ARG A 138 1.19 -11.22 10.12
N LEU A 139 0.11 -11.16 10.89
CA LEU A 139 -0.37 -9.94 11.52
C LEU A 139 0.18 -9.77 12.94
N ALA A 140 0.39 -8.51 13.30
CA ALA A 140 0.60 -8.05 14.66
C ALA A 140 -0.72 -8.04 15.45
N PRO A 141 -0.67 -8.12 16.79
CA PRO A 141 0.49 -8.24 17.66
C PRO A 141 0.97 -9.68 17.85
N GLU A 142 0.26 -10.69 17.31
CA GLU A 142 0.70 -12.08 17.43
C GLU A 142 2.07 -12.30 16.77
N ASN A 143 2.36 -11.52 15.73
CA ASN A 143 3.63 -11.51 15.02
C ASN A 143 4.07 -10.05 14.80
N PRO A 144 4.74 -9.41 15.78
CA PRO A 144 5.20 -8.03 15.64
C PRO A 144 6.29 -7.89 14.57
N HIS A 145 6.74 -6.66 14.31
CA HIS A 145 7.92 -6.41 13.47
C HIS A 145 9.10 -7.30 13.92
N PRO A 146 9.84 -7.95 12.99
CA PRO A 146 9.79 -7.82 11.54
C PRO A 146 8.98 -8.91 10.80
N ALA A 147 8.00 -9.57 11.44
CA ALA A 147 7.35 -10.75 10.84
C ALA A 147 6.69 -10.47 9.47
N ALA A 148 5.90 -9.40 9.35
CA ALA A 148 5.24 -9.04 8.09
C ALA A 148 6.26 -8.76 6.96
N ILE A 149 7.36 -8.06 7.24
CA ILE A 149 8.38 -7.78 6.22
C ILE A 149 9.19 -9.04 5.85
N GLN A 150 9.43 -9.94 6.80
CA GLN A 150 10.04 -11.25 6.51
C GLN A 150 9.15 -12.08 5.57
N ASP A 151 7.84 -12.05 5.78
CA ASP A 151 6.87 -12.72 4.92
C ASP A 151 6.82 -12.07 3.54
N SER A 152 6.84 -10.74 3.45
CA SER A 152 6.94 -10.02 2.18
C SER A 152 8.20 -10.35 1.38
N ILE A 153 9.37 -10.42 2.04
CA ILE A 153 10.63 -10.85 1.41
C ILE A 153 10.53 -12.29 0.91
N THR A 154 9.91 -13.16 1.69
CA THR A 154 9.69 -14.57 1.34
C THR A 154 8.77 -14.68 0.11
N ALA A 155 7.66 -13.94 0.08
CA ALA A 155 6.76 -13.91 -1.07
C ALA A 155 7.47 -13.41 -2.34
N LEU A 156 8.29 -12.35 -2.23
CA LEU A 156 9.09 -11.85 -3.34
C LEU A 156 10.06 -12.89 -3.91
N ARG A 157 10.80 -13.57 -3.04
CA ARG A 157 11.70 -14.66 -3.44
C ARG A 157 10.93 -15.81 -4.07
N TRP A 158 9.80 -16.20 -3.48
CA TRP A 158 8.96 -17.29 -3.99
C TRP A 158 8.45 -16.99 -5.39
N VAL A 159 7.90 -15.79 -5.63
CA VAL A 159 7.42 -15.37 -6.96
C VAL A 159 8.57 -15.37 -7.98
N PHE A 160 9.74 -14.84 -7.61
CA PHE A 160 10.90 -14.83 -8.50
C PHE A 160 11.38 -16.25 -8.85
N GLN A 161 11.46 -17.15 -7.87
CA GLN A 161 11.92 -18.52 -8.05
C GLN A 161 10.92 -19.38 -8.83
N ASN A 162 9.62 -19.16 -8.63
CA ASN A 162 8.54 -19.95 -9.24
C ASN A 162 7.92 -19.30 -10.48
N SER A 163 8.54 -18.23 -10.99
CA SER A 163 7.99 -17.46 -12.11
C SER A 163 7.67 -18.34 -13.32
N LEU A 164 8.60 -19.20 -13.75
CA LEU A 164 8.39 -20.08 -14.91
C LEU A 164 7.20 -21.03 -14.73
N THR A 165 7.10 -21.69 -13.58
CA THR A 165 6.03 -22.65 -13.26
C THR A 165 4.65 -22.00 -13.26
N HIS A 166 4.58 -20.72 -12.88
CA HIS A 166 3.33 -19.98 -12.85
C HIS A 166 3.08 -19.15 -14.11
N GLY A 167 3.97 -19.18 -15.12
CA GLY A 167 3.85 -18.38 -16.34
C GLY A 167 4.13 -16.89 -16.12
N PHE A 168 4.81 -16.53 -15.04
CA PHE A 168 5.26 -15.17 -14.78
C PHE A 168 6.58 -14.87 -15.48
N ASP A 169 6.77 -13.63 -15.91
CA ASP A 169 8.02 -13.10 -16.42
C ASP A 169 8.85 -12.53 -15.25
N LYS A 170 9.90 -13.26 -14.87
CA LYS A 170 10.84 -12.87 -13.79
C LYS A 170 11.53 -11.51 -13.99
N SER A 171 11.49 -10.96 -15.21
CA SER A 171 12.02 -9.63 -15.53
C SER A 171 11.00 -8.49 -15.39
N LYS A 172 9.73 -8.83 -15.11
CA LYS A 172 8.57 -7.92 -15.00
C LYS A 172 7.80 -8.12 -13.70
N ILE A 173 8.53 -8.16 -12.58
CA ILE A 173 7.92 -8.22 -11.24
C ILE A 173 7.69 -6.80 -10.73
N TYR A 174 6.51 -6.58 -10.15
CA TYR A 174 6.10 -5.34 -9.50
C TYR A 174 5.74 -5.66 -8.04
N VAL A 175 5.79 -4.66 -7.18
CA VAL A 175 5.28 -4.76 -5.81
C VAL A 175 4.26 -3.67 -5.57
N GLY A 176 3.24 -3.94 -4.78
CA GLY A 176 2.23 -2.94 -4.48
C GLY A 176 1.45 -3.24 -3.22
N GLY A 177 0.66 -2.28 -2.79
CA GLY A 177 -0.21 -2.46 -1.65
C GLY A 177 -0.91 -1.18 -1.23
N THR A 178 -1.64 -1.27 -0.12
CA THR A 178 -2.38 -0.16 0.48
C THR A 178 -1.93 0.08 1.91
N SER A 179 -1.74 1.33 2.33
CA SER A 179 -1.41 1.71 3.71
C SER A 179 -0.21 0.94 4.27
N ALA A 180 -0.39 0.16 5.33
CA ALA A 180 0.63 -0.74 5.88
C ALA A 180 1.19 -1.74 4.84
N GLY A 181 0.39 -2.21 3.89
CA GLY A 181 0.88 -3.05 2.78
C GLY A 181 1.73 -2.27 1.77
N ALA A 182 1.39 -1.00 1.54
CA ALA A 182 2.21 -0.12 0.72
C ALA A 182 3.55 0.22 1.40
N ASN A 183 3.60 0.28 2.74
CA ASN A 183 4.86 0.32 3.49
C ASN A 183 5.74 -0.90 3.15
N LEU A 184 5.20 -2.12 3.24
CA LEU A 184 5.92 -3.36 2.90
C LEU A 184 6.41 -3.34 1.44
N ALA A 185 5.58 -2.89 0.50
CA ALA A 185 5.95 -2.73 -0.91
C ALA A 185 7.08 -1.72 -1.10
N ALA A 186 7.06 -0.58 -0.41
CA ALA A 186 8.10 0.43 -0.46
C ALA A 186 9.44 -0.10 0.07
N VAL A 187 9.42 -0.86 1.17
CA VAL A 187 10.63 -1.53 1.70
C VAL A 187 11.19 -2.51 0.67
N LEU A 188 10.35 -3.37 0.07
CA LEU A 188 10.82 -4.30 -0.96
C LEU A 188 11.39 -3.57 -2.18
N GLY A 189 10.79 -2.45 -2.57
CA GLY A 189 11.30 -1.56 -3.61
C GLY A 189 12.73 -1.05 -3.35
N GLN A 190 13.16 -0.97 -2.10
CA GLN A 190 14.54 -0.62 -1.73
C GLN A 190 15.45 -1.84 -1.61
N LEU A 191 14.94 -2.96 -1.09
CA LEU A 191 15.75 -4.14 -0.78
C LEU A 191 15.93 -5.11 -1.98
N TYR A 192 15.12 -5.02 -3.02
CA TYR A 192 15.05 -6.05 -4.06
C TYR A 192 16.42 -6.41 -4.70
N ARG A 193 17.31 -5.42 -4.89
CA ARG A 193 18.65 -5.67 -5.48
C ARG A 193 19.52 -6.51 -4.56
N SER A 194 19.51 -6.25 -3.25
CA SER A 194 20.27 -7.04 -2.28
C SER A 194 19.71 -8.45 -2.11
N LEU A 195 18.42 -8.63 -2.44
CA LEU A 195 17.75 -9.93 -2.48
C LEU A 195 18.02 -10.70 -3.79
N GLY A 196 18.73 -10.11 -4.76
CA GLY A 196 19.07 -10.76 -6.04
C GLY A 196 17.89 -10.92 -6.99
N VAL A 197 16.81 -10.14 -6.81
CA VAL A 197 15.63 -10.18 -7.66
C VAL A 197 15.52 -8.91 -8.50
N CYS A 198 14.63 -8.91 -9.50
CA CYS A 198 14.29 -7.71 -10.28
C CYS A 198 12.92 -7.21 -9.85
N VAL A 199 12.79 -5.91 -9.54
CA VAL A 199 11.51 -5.23 -9.38
C VAL A 199 11.50 -4.05 -10.34
N ARG A 200 10.45 -3.95 -11.17
CA ARG A 200 10.30 -2.99 -12.27
C ARG A 200 9.45 -1.79 -11.92
N GLY A 201 8.62 -1.89 -10.89
CA GLY A 201 7.86 -0.76 -10.40
C GLY A 201 7.14 -1.04 -9.09
N GLN A 202 6.62 0.03 -8.51
CA GLN A 202 5.87 0.05 -7.27
C GLN A 202 4.50 0.70 -7.46
N LEU A 203 3.47 0.14 -6.82
CA LEU A 203 2.16 0.78 -6.64
C LEU A 203 1.93 1.02 -5.14
N LEU A 204 2.02 2.26 -4.69
CA LEU A 204 1.90 2.63 -3.28
C LEU A 204 0.61 3.41 -3.04
N ARG A 205 -0.40 2.79 -2.43
CA ARG A 205 -1.70 3.43 -2.16
C ARG A 205 -1.77 3.89 -0.71
N ALA A 206 -1.94 5.19 -0.48
CA ALA A 206 -1.98 5.82 0.85
C ALA A 206 -0.89 5.29 1.81
N PRO A 207 0.40 5.28 1.41
CA PRO A 207 1.43 4.52 2.11
C PRO A 207 1.81 5.10 3.47
N VAL A 208 2.08 4.23 4.44
CA VAL A 208 2.77 4.61 5.70
C VAL A 208 4.28 4.58 5.45
N LEU A 209 5.02 5.64 5.74
CA LEU A 209 6.44 5.77 5.31
C LEU A 209 7.38 6.31 6.40
N CYS A 210 6.89 6.89 7.49
CA CYS A 210 7.68 7.47 8.57
C CYS A 210 6.92 7.38 9.91
N LEU A 211 7.25 6.36 10.71
CA LEU A 211 6.72 6.20 12.06
C LEU A 211 7.58 6.89 13.14
N SER A 212 8.78 7.37 12.79
CA SER A 212 9.64 8.08 13.73
C SER A 212 9.20 9.54 13.91
N GLU A 213 8.55 9.81 15.04
CA GLU A 213 8.06 11.15 15.40
C GLU A 213 9.13 12.26 15.30
N PRO A 214 10.36 12.09 15.85
CA PRO A 214 11.38 13.14 15.72
C PRO A 214 11.79 13.42 14.27
N HIS A 215 11.78 12.42 13.39
CA HIS A 215 12.09 12.61 11.97
C HIS A 215 10.93 13.26 11.21
N TYR A 216 9.69 12.85 11.53
CA TYR A 216 8.48 13.44 11.00
C TYR A 216 8.45 14.95 11.26
N GLN A 217 8.69 15.36 12.51
CA GLN A 217 8.78 16.76 12.92
C GLN A 217 9.94 17.51 12.25
N ARG A 218 11.14 16.91 12.18
CA ARG A 218 12.30 17.54 11.52
C ARG A 218 12.07 17.80 10.03
N MET A 219 11.29 16.95 9.36
CA MET A 219 10.89 17.14 7.97
C MET A 219 9.76 18.16 7.80
N GLY A 220 9.17 18.65 8.90
CA GLY A 220 8.09 19.63 8.88
C GLY A 220 6.80 19.09 8.27
N LEU A 221 6.56 17.79 8.43
CA LEU A 221 5.33 17.11 8.04
C LEU A 221 4.21 17.47 9.04
N LYS A 222 2.98 17.64 8.56
CA LYS A 222 1.88 18.21 9.36
C LYS A 222 0.58 17.44 9.26
N SER A 223 0.42 16.57 8.26
CA SER A 223 -0.86 15.91 7.97
C SER A 223 -1.38 15.07 9.13
N MET A 224 -0.50 14.45 9.93
CA MET A 224 -0.89 13.67 11.12
C MET A 224 -1.67 14.51 12.14
N ASP A 225 -1.22 15.75 12.38
CA ASP A 225 -1.91 16.67 13.30
C ASP A 225 -3.09 17.38 12.63
N GLN A 226 -2.95 17.78 11.35
CA GLN A 226 -4.02 18.45 10.60
C GLN A 226 -5.27 17.59 10.44
N PHE A 227 -5.09 16.27 10.35
CA PHE A 227 -6.15 15.29 10.09
C PHE A 227 -6.26 14.27 11.23
N ALA A 228 -5.91 14.68 12.45
CA ALA A 228 -5.83 13.81 13.62
C ALA A 228 -7.15 13.08 13.94
N ASP A 229 -8.29 13.64 13.53
CA ASP A 229 -9.64 13.13 13.78
C ASP A 229 -10.37 12.63 12.51
N THR A 230 -9.64 12.41 11.41
CA THR A 230 -10.25 11.98 10.15
C THR A 230 -10.98 10.64 10.29
N PRO A 231 -12.13 10.45 9.63
CA PRO A 231 -12.83 9.17 9.60
C PRO A 231 -11.96 8.06 8.98
N ILE A 232 -12.18 6.80 9.36
CA ILE A 232 -11.41 5.61 8.90
C ILE A 232 -9.99 5.52 9.50
N LEU A 233 -9.20 6.59 9.42
CA LEU A 233 -7.85 6.65 9.99
C LEU A 233 -7.63 7.96 10.74
N ASN A 234 -7.27 7.83 12.02
CA ASN A 234 -7.03 8.94 12.92
C ASN A 234 -5.75 8.70 13.76
N GLN A 235 -5.28 9.73 14.45
CA GLN A 235 -4.03 9.68 15.22
C GLN A 235 -4.09 8.63 16.36
N PRO A 236 -5.17 8.50 17.15
CA PRO A 236 -5.30 7.43 18.15
C PRO A 236 -5.15 6.03 17.55
N LEU A 237 -5.75 5.80 16.38
CA LEU A 237 -5.68 4.52 15.69
C LEU A 237 -4.26 4.24 15.17
N MET A 238 -3.58 5.24 14.61
CA MET A 238 -2.16 5.10 14.21
C MET A 238 -1.27 4.74 15.40
N LYS A 239 -1.49 5.36 16.57
CA LYS A 239 -0.79 5.01 17.80
C LYS A 239 -1.08 3.56 18.20
N GLN A 240 -2.33 3.11 18.13
CA GLN A 240 -2.71 1.74 18.43
C GLN A 240 -2.04 0.72 17.49
N PHE A 241 -1.97 0.99 16.18
CA PHE A 241 -1.26 0.13 15.24
C PHE A 241 0.23 0.06 15.54
N LEU A 242 0.85 1.18 15.90
CA LEU A 242 2.26 1.20 16.30
C LEU A 242 2.51 0.37 17.57
N GLU A 243 1.60 0.45 18.55
CA GLU A 243 1.64 -0.36 19.78
C GLU A 243 1.48 -1.86 19.53
N TRP A 244 0.74 -2.28 18.50
CA TRP A 244 0.65 -3.69 18.10
C TRP A 244 1.83 -4.11 17.24
N TYR A 245 2.25 -3.27 16.29
CA TYR A 245 3.34 -3.59 15.37
C TYR A 245 4.69 -3.69 16.07
N GLN A 246 4.89 -2.94 17.17
CA GLN A 246 6.05 -3.01 18.06
C GLN A 246 7.42 -3.05 17.36
N PRO A 247 7.75 -2.06 16.50
CA PRO A 247 9.10 -1.98 15.96
C PRO A 247 10.12 -1.74 17.08
N TYR A 248 11.22 -2.48 17.07
CA TYR A 248 12.34 -2.26 18.01
C TYR A 248 12.95 -0.86 17.89
N ASP A 249 13.02 -0.36 16.64
CA ASP A 249 13.51 0.97 16.30
C ASP A 249 12.62 1.57 15.22
N GLN A 250 11.90 2.66 15.53
CA GLN A 250 11.05 3.35 14.56
C GLN A 250 11.84 4.07 13.46
N THR A 251 13.15 4.25 13.66
CA THR A 251 14.05 4.81 12.65
C THR A 251 14.59 3.77 11.67
N ASP A 252 14.37 2.48 11.94
CA ASP A 252 14.70 1.39 11.03
C ASP A 252 14.00 1.65 9.67
N PRO A 253 14.74 1.72 8.54
CA PRO A 253 14.15 1.94 7.23
C PRO A 253 13.13 0.88 6.78
N THR A 254 13.15 -0.32 7.38
CA THR A 254 12.12 -1.36 7.16
C THR A 254 10.80 -1.09 7.89
N VAL A 255 10.80 -0.11 8.80
CA VAL A 255 9.62 0.42 9.51
C VAL A 255 9.23 1.78 8.91
N SER A 256 10.22 2.63 8.68
CA SER A 256 10.09 3.98 8.12
C SER A 256 10.84 4.11 6.78
N PRO A 257 10.29 3.62 5.65
CA PRO A 257 10.90 3.69 4.33
C PRO A 257 11.39 5.07 3.89
N LEU A 258 10.76 6.15 4.36
CA LEU A 258 11.19 7.52 4.09
C LEU A 258 12.63 7.79 4.60
N LEU A 259 13.10 7.00 5.56
CA LEU A 259 14.41 7.15 6.20
C LEU A 259 15.52 6.32 5.53
N PHE A 260 15.24 5.56 4.47
CA PHE A 260 16.31 4.96 3.67
C PHE A 260 17.28 6.06 3.21
N ARG A 261 18.59 5.85 3.42
CA ARG A 261 19.63 6.84 3.11
C ARG A 261 19.66 7.22 1.62
N ARG A 262 19.31 6.25 0.76
CA ARG A 262 19.38 6.34 -0.69
C ARG A 262 18.10 5.77 -1.27
N LEU A 263 17.39 6.56 -2.07
CA LEU A 263 16.18 6.14 -2.80
C LEU A 263 16.41 6.10 -4.32
N ASP A 264 17.59 6.47 -4.84
CA ASP A 264 17.96 6.35 -6.28
C ASP A 264 17.72 4.95 -6.82
N ALA A 265 17.95 3.98 -5.95
CA ALA A 265 17.88 2.58 -6.28
C ALA A 265 16.44 2.06 -6.25
N SER A 266 15.45 2.91 -5.96
CA SER A 266 14.04 2.56 -6.07
C SER A 266 13.68 2.31 -7.54
N PRO A 267 12.88 1.29 -7.87
CA PRO A 267 12.24 1.23 -9.17
C PRO A 267 11.22 2.36 -9.32
N PRO A 268 10.78 2.67 -10.57
CA PRO A 268 9.68 3.57 -10.85
C PRO A 268 8.47 3.34 -9.93
N CYS A 269 7.82 4.42 -9.50
CA CYS A 269 6.80 4.32 -8.46
C CYS A 269 5.56 5.12 -8.85
N PHE A 270 4.39 4.49 -8.75
CA PHE A 270 3.11 5.19 -8.76
C PHE A 270 2.62 5.32 -7.32
N ILE A 271 2.45 6.55 -6.85
CA ILE A 271 2.02 6.85 -5.49
C ILE A 271 0.62 7.45 -5.56
N MET A 272 -0.35 6.78 -4.93
CA MET A 272 -1.69 7.32 -4.72
C MET A 272 -1.77 7.90 -3.32
N ILE A 273 -2.16 9.16 -3.20
CA ILE A 273 -2.35 9.83 -1.91
C ILE A 273 -3.80 10.27 -1.75
N CYS A 274 -4.21 10.36 -0.49
CA CYS A 274 -5.49 10.91 -0.12
C CYS A 274 -5.30 12.28 0.52
N GLY A 275 -5.97 13.29 -0.02
CA GLY A 275 -5.70 14.70 0.29
C GLY A 275 -5.93 15.11 1.76
N ARG A 276 -6.87 14.43 2.44
CA ARG A 276 -7.23 14.66 3.85
C ARG A 276 -6.89 13.47 4.75
N ASP A 277 -5.75 12.85 4.48
CA ASP A 277 -5.26 11.67 5.19
C ASP A 277 -4.10 12.05 6.13
N PRO A 278 -4.07 11.57 7.38
CA PRO A 278 -2.90 11.67 8.26
C PRO A 278 -1.55 11.28 7.59
N LEU A 279 -1.58 10.34 6.65
CA LEU A 279 -0.41 9.80 5.93
C LEU A 279 0.01 10.63 4.70
N ARG A 280 -0.71 11.71 4.37
CA ARG A 280 -0.45 12.49 3.15
C ARG A 280 0.96 13.03 3.04
N ASP A 281 1.43 13.75 4.07
CA ASP A 281 2.68 14.51 3.98
C ASP A 281 3.90 13.60 3.86
N GLU A 282 3.89 12.42 4.50
CA GLU A 282 4.99 11.46 4.36
C GLU A 282 5.07 10.86 2.95
N ALA A 283 3.93 10.65 2.28
CA ALA A 283 3.89 10.22 0.88
C ALA A 283 4.38 11.32 -0.09
N LEU A 284 4.00 12.58 0.15
CA LEU A 284 4.52 13.73 -0.61
C LEU A 284 6.03 13.90 -0.41
N ALA A 285 6.51 13.78 0.82
CA ALA A 285 7.94 13.85 1.13
C ALA A 285 8.74 12.70 0.49
N TYR A 286 8.15 11.50 0.44
CA TYR A 286 8.76 10.36 -0.23
C TYR A 286 8.84 10.56 -1.74
N ALA A 287 7.78 11.08 -2.37
CA ALA A 287 7.78 11.45 -3.79
C ALA A 287 8.88 12.49 -4.09
N ASP A 288 8.99 13.56 -3.29
CA ASP A 288 10.06 14.54 -3.42
C ASP A 288 11.44 13.93 -3.31
N LYS A 289 11.63 13.00 -2.38
CA LYS A 289 12.92 12.32 -2.18
C LYS A 289 13.24 11.33 -3.30
N LEU A 290 12.23 10.77 -3.99
CA LEU A 290 12.42 9.95 -5.19
C LEU A 290 12.80 10.79 -6.42
N GLU A 291 12.33 12.05 -6.50
CA GLU A 291 12.57 12.97 -7.63
C GLU A 291 13.79 13.88 -7.45
N GLU A 292 14.39 13.90 -6.26
CA GLU A 292 15.55 14.74 -6.00
C GLU A 292 16.69 14.43 -6.98
N LYS A 293 17.25 15.50 -7.57
CA LYS A 293 18.22 15.43 -8.67
C LYS A 293 19.39 14.48 -8.32
N GLY A 294 19.47 13.37 -9.04
CA GLY A 294 20.44 12.30 -8.80
C GLY A 294 19.80 10.91 -8.73
N TYR A 295 18.48 10.83 -8.57
CA TYR A 295 17.73 9.60 -8.46
C TYR A 295 16.97 9.32 -9.77
N SER A 296 17.23 8.16 -10.40
CA SER A 296 16.76 7.84 -11.77
C SER A 296 15.35 7.23 -11.82
N SER A 297 14.59 7.26 -10.72
CA SER A 297 13.25 6.72 -10.65
C SER A 297 12.23 7.74 -11.15
N SER A 298 11.50 7.41 -12.23
CA SER A 298 10.30 8.15 -12.60
C SER A 298 9.21 7.85 -11.56
N SER A 299 8.87 8.80 -10.71
CA SER A 299 7.65 8.76 -9.91
C SER A 299 6.50 9.43 -10.63
N GLN A 300 5.32 8.84 -10.50
CA GLN A 300 4.06 9.47 -10.85
C GLN A 300 3.25 9.56 -9.56
N LEU A 301 2.95 10.78 -9.14
CA LEU A 301 2.04 11.03 -8.03
C LEU A 301 0.64 11.24 -8.59
N CYS A 302 -0.32 10.54 -8.02
CA CYS A 302 -1.73 10.80 -8.25
C CYS A 302 -2.39 11.11 -6.90
N ALA A 303 -2.99 12.29 -6.79
CA ALA A 303 -3.69 12.72 -5.60
C ALA A 303 -5.18 12.62 -5.83
N PHE A 304 -5.87 11.97 -4.90
CA PHE A 304 -7.32 11.86 -4.89
C PHE A 304 -7.84 12.41 -3.58
N HIS A 305 -9.10 12.85 -3.61
CA HIS A 305 -9.90 12.90 -2.39
C HIS A 305 -10.57 11.52 -2.30
N TYR A 306 -10.59 10.90 -1.12
CA TYR A 306 -11.30 9.62 -0.95
C TYR A 306 -12.75 9.78 -1.45
N ASP A 307 -13.27 8.73 -2.09
CA ASP A 307 -14.70 8.44 -2.28
C ASP A 307 -15.02 7.19 -1.46
#